data_AF-A0A1Q7WAK0-F1
#
_entry.id   AF-A0A1Q7WAK0-F1
#
_cell.length_a   1.000
_cell.length_b   1.000
_cell.length_c   1.000
_cell.angle_alpha   90.00
_cell.angle_beta   90.00
_cell.angle_gamma   90.00
#
_symmetry.space_group_name_H-M   'P 1'
#
loop_
_entity.id
_entity.type
_entity.pdbx_description
1 polymer ?
#
loop_
_entity_poly.entity_id
_entity_poly.type
_entity_poly.pdbx_seq_one_letter_code
_entity_poly.pdbx_strand_id
1 'polypeptide(L)'
;MLEVMFPGVSAAELFAPARISTGRTPTRHSIELVTSGAVLTAAMVEVVTQARECIVSVGSRSREPAYLLEIERALRREPNLIHYRILMPLAPAERDYT
;
A
#
# COMPACT_ATOMS: atom_id res chain seq x y z
N MET A 1 0.93 -13.24 -12.84
CA MET A 1 1.58 -13.03 -11.53
C MET A 1 0.56 -12.69 -10.44
N LEU A 2 -0.37 -11.74 -10.65
CA LEU A 2 -1.50 -11.49 -9.74
C LEU A 2 -2.40 -12.71 -9.51
N GLU A 3 -2.74 -13.48 -10.56
CA GLU A 3 -3.54 -14.72 -10.43
C GLU A 3 -2.89 -15.81 -9.56
N VAL A 4 -1.56 -15.83 -9.46
CA VAL A 4 -0.85 -16.83 -8.62
C VAL A 4 -0.96 -16.45 -7.14
N MET A 5 -1.10 -15.16 -6.85
CA MET A 5 -1.15 -14.60 -5.50
C MET A 5 -2.59 -14.50 -4.98
N PHE A 6 -3.56 -14.33 -5.88
CA PHE A 6 -5.00 -14.27 -5.60
C PHE A 6 -5.77 -15.09 -6.64
N PRO A 7 -5.76 -16.43 -6.55
CA PRO A 7 -6.43 -17.27 -7.53
C PRO A 7 -7.94 -16.99 -7.51
N GLY A 8 -8.47 -16.64 -8.68
CA GLY A 8 -9.88 -16.29 -8.86
C GLY A 8 -10.26 -14.84 -8.55
N VAL A 9 -9.29 -13.95 -8.28
CA VAL A 9 -9.54 -12.51 -8.10
C VAL A 9 -8.93 -11.73 -9.25
N SER A 10 -9.77 -11.05 -10.02
CA SER A 10 -9.34 -10.18 -11.11
C SER A 10 -8.66 -8.91 -10.58
N ALA A 11 -7.78 -8.30 -11.38
CA ALA A 11 -7.19 -7.01 -11.03
C ALA A 11 -8.27 -5.94 -10.78
N ALA A 12 -9.37 -5.99 -11.52
CA ALA A 12 -10.50 -5.10 -11.33
C ALA A 12 -11.18 -5.26 -9.96
N GLU A 13 -11.24 -6.49 -9.42
CA GLU A 13 -11.74 -6.75 -8.07
C GLU A 13 -10.76 -6.34 -6.98
N LEU A 14 -9.45 -6.47 -7.24
CA LEU A 14 -8.40 -6.06 -6.31
C LEU A 14 -8.38 -4.54 -6.10
N PHE A 15 -8.71 -3.79 -7.16
CA PHE A 15 -8.78 -2.33 -7.16
C PHE A 15 -10.22 -1.79 -7.12
N ALA A 16 -11.22 -2.66 -7.04
CA ALA A 16 -12.60 -2.22 -6.85
C ALA A 16 -12.69 -1.52 -5.49
N PRO A 17 -13.40 -0.39 -5.40
CA PRO A 17 -13.65 0.24 -4.11
C PRO A 17 -14.31 -0.82 -3.22
N ALA A 18 -13.67 -1.09 -2.07
CA ALA A 18 -14.13 -2.09 -1.13
C ALA A 18 -15.63 -1.89 -0.90
N ARG A 19 -16.42 -2.95 -1.10
CA ARG A 19 -17.83 -2.95 -0.68
C ARG A 19 -17.81 -2.86 0.84
N ILE A 20 -17.88 -1.64 1.35
CA ILE A 20 -18.05 -1.36 2.78
C ILE A 20 -19.33 -2.10 3.20
N SER A 21 -19.17 -3.11 4.04
CA SER A 21 -20.28 -3.78 4.70
C SER A 21 -21.14 -2.73 5.38
N THR A 22 -22.41 -2.63 4.98
CA THR A 22 -23.37 -1.59 5.36
C THR A 22 -23.87 -1.69 6.81
N GLY A 23 -23.17 -2.43 7.67
CA GLY A 23 -23.52 -2.60 9.08
C GLY A 23 -22.94 -1.56 10.04
N ARG A 24 -22.14 -0.59 9.57
CA ARG A 24 -21.50 0.43 10.41
C ARG A 24 -21.73 1.82 9.84
N THR A 25 -22.23 2.72 10.69
CA THR A 25 -22.46 4.13 10.39
C THR A 25 -21.24 4.72 9.69
N PRO A 26 -21.37 5.36 8.51
CA PRO A 26 -20.21 5.85 7.77
C PRO A 26 -19.55 6.95 8.60
N THR A 27 -18.40 6.65 9.19
CA THR A 27 -17.45 7.66 9.63
C THR A 27 -17.15 8.52 8.42
N ARG A 28 -17.34 9.84 8.54
CA ARG A 28 -17.11 10.78 7.45
C ARG A 28 -15.61 10.77 7.13
N HIS A 29 -15.19 9.96 6.17
CA HIS A 29 -13.80 9.91 5.73
C HIS A 29 -13.52 11.15 4.88
N SER A 30 -12.75 12.10 5.42
CA SER A 30 -12.24 13.23 4.66
C SER A 30 -11.11 12.77 3.75
N ILE A 31 -11.19 13.11 2.47
CA ILE A 31 -10.09 12.90 1.53
C ILE A 31 -9.17 14.12 1.62
N GLU A 32 -7.89 13.89 1.89
CA GLU A 32 -6.86 14.93 1.93
C GLU A 32 -5.90 14.75 0.75
N LEU A 33 -5.65 15.83 0.00
CA LEU A 33 -4.66 15.83 -1.07
C LEU A 33 -3.27 16.12 -0.48
N VAL A 34 -2.37 15.14 -0.60
CA VAL A 34 -0.97 15.30 -0.23
C VAL A 34 -0.20 16.00 -1.35
N THR A 35 0.40 17.15 -1.06
CA THR A 35 1.02 18.04 -2.06
C THR A 35 2.55 18.14 -1.96
N SER A 36 3.18 17.45 -1.00
CA SER A 36 4.64 17.47 -0.84
C SER A 36 5.20 16.11 -0.43
N GLY A 37 6.48 15.89 -0.73
CA GLY A 37 7.18 14.67 -0.34
C GLY A 37 7.26 14.49 1.18
N ALA A 38 7.44 15.56 1.95
CA ALA A 38 7.48 15.49 3.40
C ALA A 38 6.13 15.05 4.00
N VAL A 39 5.02 15.61 3.49
CA VAL A 39 3.67 15.22 3.92
C VAL A 39 3.36 13.78 3.49
N LEU A 40 3.80 13.37 2.30
CA LEU A 40 3.66 11.98 1.84
C LEU A 40 4.41 11.01 2.74
N THR A 41 5.66 11.30 3.10
CA THR A 41 6.44 10.46 4.00
C THR A 41 5.80 10.35 5.38
N ALA A 42 5.31 11.47 5.94
CA ALA A 42 4.60 11.47 7.22
C ALA A 42 3.33 10.60 7.16
N ALA A 43 2.51 10.76 6.11
CA ALA A 43 1.30 9.96 5.92
C ALA A 43 1.61 8.46 5.76
N MET A 44 2.64 8.10 4.99
CA MET A 44 3.08 6.70 4.85
C MET A 44 3.53 6.09 6.19
N VAL A 45 4.27 6.86 7.00
CA VAL A 45 4.70 6.46 8.34
C VAL A 45 3.50 6.25 9.27
N GLU A 46 2.52 7.16 9.23
CA GLU A 46 1.31 7.04 10.05
C GLU A 46 0.54 5.75 9.74
N VAL A 47 0.33 5.45 8.45
CA VAL A 47 -0.35 4.22 8.01
C VAL A 47 0.36 2.97 8.56
N VAL A 48 1.68 2.91 8.46
CA VAL A 48 2.47 1.78 9.00
C VAL A 48 2.37 1.71 10.52
N THR A 49 2.41 2.86 11.20
CA THR A 49 2.36 2.94 12.67
C THR A 49 1.04 2.41 13.22
N GLN A 50 -0.06 2.60 12.50
CA GLN A 50 -1.39 2.18 12.92
C GLN A 50 -1.78 0.76 12.47
N ALA A 51 -0.98 0.13 11.61
CA ALA A 51 -1.27 -1.21 11.09
C ALA A 51 -1.26 -2.28 12.21
N ARG A 52 -2.24 -3.19 12.15
CA ARG A 52 -2.43 -4.27 13.14
C ARG A 52 -2.46 -5.66 12.54
N GLU A 53 -3.05 -5.82 11.36
CA GLU A 53 -3.25 -7.13 10.73
C GLU A 53 -2.41 -7.29 9.46
N CYS A 54 -2.40 -6.27 8.61
CA CYS A 54 -1.72 -6.33 7.33
C CYS A 54 -1.20 -4.95 6.88
N ILE A 55 -0.05 -4.95 6.22
CA ILE A 55 0.46 -3.84 5.41
C ILE A 55 0.58 -4.35 3.97
N VAL A 56 -0.06 -3.67 3.02
CA VAL A 56 0.08 -3.96 1.59
C VAL A 56 0.67 -2.72 0.92
N SER A 57 1.85 -2.87 0.33
CA SER A 57 2.48 -1.82 -0.48
C SER A 57 2.56 -2.25 -1.94
N VAL A 58 2.12 -1.38 -2.85
CA VAL A 58 2.09 -1.62 -4.29
C VAL A 58 2.77 -0.46 -5.00
N GLY A 59 3.76 -0.74 -5.83
CA GLY A 59 4.47 0.33 -6.53
C GLY A 59 5.88 -0.06 -6.94
N SER A 60 6.65 0.96 -7.31
CA SER A 60 8.10 0.81 -7.44
C SER A 60 8.75 0.59 -6.07
N ARG A 61 10.00 0.15 -6.08
CA ARG A 61 10.76 -0.07 -4.84
C ARG A 61 11.05 1.28 -4.17
N SER A 62 10.26 1.67 -3.17
CA SER A 62 10.58 2.81 -2.29
C SER A 62 11.93 2.59 -1.59
N ARG A 63 12.68 3.69 -1.46
CA ARG A 63 13.97 3.80 -0.74
C ARG A 63 13.90 4.79 0.44
N GLU A 64 12.71 5.25 0.81
CA GLU A 64 12.52 6.24 1.87
C GLU A 64 12.87 5.64 3.25
N PRO A 65 13.96 6.10 3.91
CA PRO A 65 14.47 5.45 5.12
C PRO A 65 13.49 5.47 6.29
N ALA A 66 12.77 6.59 6.51
CA ALA A 66 11.85 6.72 7.63
C ALA A 66 10.70 5.70 7.53
N TYR A 67 10.16 5.55 6.32
CA TYR A 67 9.11 4.58 6.02
C TYR A 67 9.57 3.13 6.22
N LEU A 68 10.75 2.77 5.73
CA LEU A 68 11.29 1.41 5.86
C LEU A 68 11.59 1.05 7.32
N LEU A 69 12.15 1.98 8.10
CA LEU A 69 12.43 1.78 9.52
C LEU A 69 11.14 1.54 10.32
N GLU A 70 10.07 2.26 10.00
CA GLU A 70 8.78 2.08 10.68
C GLU A 70 8.13 0.74 10.34
N ILE A 71 8.30 0.22 9.13
CA ILE A 71 7.84 -1.13 8.79
C ILE A 71 8.54 -2.16 9.68
N GLU A 72 9.86 -2.05 9.83
CA GLU A 72 10.60 -2.96 10.71
C GLU A 72 10.15 -2.85 12.17
N ARG A 73 9.89 -1.63 12.66
CA ARG A 73 9.37 -1.39 14.01
C ARG A 73 7.98 -2.01 14.18
N ALA A 74 7.09 -1.85 13.21
CA ALA A 74 5.75 -2.43 13.23
C ALA A 74 5.80 -3.97 13.26
N LEU A 75 6.65 -4.59 12.43
CA LEU A 75 6.84 -6.05 12.41
C LEU A 75 7.42 -6.60 13.71
N ARG A 76 8.31 -5.85 14.38
CA ARG A 76 8.82 -6.22 15.71
C ARG A 76 7.76 -6.09 16.79
N ARG A 77 6.94 -5.04 16.73
CA ARG A 77 5.88 -4.76 17.72
C ARG A 77 4.72 -5.74 17.60
N GLU A 78 4.36 -6.12 16.38
CA GLU A 78 3.23 -6.98 16.05
C GLU A 78 3.72 -8.20 15.26
N PRO A 79 4.17 -9.28 15.93
CA PRO A 79 4.77 -10.45 15.25
C PRO A 79 3.85 -11.18 14.27
N ASN A 80 2.52 -10.99 14.40
CA ASN A 80 1.52 -11.58 13.51
C ASN A 80 1.14 -10.64 12.34
N LEU A 81 1.75 -9.45 12.25
CA LEU A 81 1.47 -8.49 11.19
C LEU A 81 2.02 -9.03 9.86
N ILE A 82 1.14 -9.16 8.87
CA ILE A 82 1.54 -9.64 7.54
C ILE A 82 1.95 -8.43 6.70
N HIS A 83 3.13 -8.49 6.09
CA HIS A 83 3.60 -7.42 5.20
C HIS A 83 3.79 -7.94 3.77
N TYR A 84 2.92 -7.49 2.86
CA TYR A 84 3.01 -7.75 1.44
C TYR A 84 3.67 -6.57 0.72
N ARG A 85 4.70 -6.87 -0.08
CA ARG A 85 5.37 -5.91 -0.94
C ARG A 85 5.24 -6.35 -2.39
N ILE A 86 4.36 -5.68 -3.13
CA ILE A 86 4.08 -5.98 -4.53
C ILE A 86 4.88 -4.99 -5.39
N LEU A 87 6.00 -5.48 -5.93
CA LEU A 87 6.86 -4.68 -6.78
C LEU A 87 6.35 -4.68 -8.21
N MET A 88 5.98 -3.50 -8.70
CA MET A 88 5.68 -3.30 -10.11
C MET A 88 6.95 -2.84 -10.83
N PRO A 89 7.40 -3.55 -11.88
CA PRO A 89 8.49 -3.06 -12.70
C PRO A 89 8.08 -1.74 -13.35
N LEU A 90 9.04 -0.83 -13.50
CA LEU A 90 8.86 0.28 -14.43
C LEU A 90 8.61 -0.34 -15.80
N ALA A 91 7.51 0.04 -16.45
CA ALA A 91 7.33 -0.29 -17.86
C ALA A 91 8.62 0.11 -18.60
N PRO A 92 9.13 -0.71 -19.53
CA PRO A 92 10.22 -0.27 -20.37
C PRO A 92 9.81 1.08 -20.96
N ALA A 93 10.61 2.12 -20.72
CA ALA A 93 10.49 3.35 -21.49
C ALA A 93 10.43 2.93 -22.95
N GLU A 94 9.44 3.40 -23.70
CA GLU A 94 9.40 3.22 -25.15
C GLU A 94 10.81 3.51 -25.66
N ARG A 95 11.52 2.47 -26.08
CA ARG A 95 12.80 2.65 -26.73
C ARG A 95 12.41 3.19 -28.08
N ASP A 96 12.62 4.49 -28.28
CA ASP A 96 12.71 5.07 -29.61
C ASP A 96 13.78 4.27 -30.35
N TYR A 97 13.33 3.33 -31.18
CA TYR A 97 14.13 2.75 -32.24
C TYR A 97 14.08 3.75 -33.39
N THR A 98 14.95 4.76 -33.32
CA THR A 98 15.44 5.45 -34.52
C THR A 98 16.37 4.53 -35.30
#